data_AF-A0A1V4T1U6-F1
#
_entry.id   AF-A0A1V4T1U6-F1
#
_cell.length_a   1.000
_cell.length_b   1.000
_cell.length_c   1.000
_cell.angle_alpha   90.00
_cell.angle_beta   90.00
_cell.angle_gamma   90.00
#
_symmetry.space_group_name_H-M   'P 1'
#
loop_
_entity.id
_entity.type
_entity.pdbx_description
1 polymer ?
#
loop_
_entity_poly.entity_id
_entity_poly.type
_entity_poly.pdbx_seq_one_letter_code
_entity_poly.pdbx_strand_id
1 'polypeptide(L)'
;MKNGVVAVLNLHDGHAGQVSLISGKSRVDIMMGQQLVVGANRSPNLADVTPTPEIAVRNIKSVQLGDRRIFTADFSIMSALMNHNTLKGLAKSTSAEHKRHLTQFLKNATVLSYVTAKHGSYKAK
;
A
#
# COMPACT_ATOMS: atom_id res chain seq x y z
N MET A 1 -14.09 4.25 7.58
CA MET A 1 -13.11 4.20 8.68
C MET A 1 -13.65 3.27 9.75
N LYS A 2 -12.99 2.13 10.01
CA LYS A 2 -13.24 1.34 11.21
C LYS A 2 -12.12 1.68 12.20
N ASN A 3 -12.48 2.13 13.41
CA ASN A 3 -11.56 2.31 14.56
C ASN A 3 -10.41 3.33 14.41
N GLY A 4 -10.57 4.38 13.59
CA GLY A 4 -9.55 5.43 13.46
C GLY A 4 -8.27 5.02 12.72
N VAL A 5 -8.24 3.82 12.16
CA VAL A 5 -7.15 3.32 11.32
C VAL A 5 -7.36 3.76 9.88
N VAL A 6 -6.30 4.29 9.27
CA VAL A 6 -6.26 4.64 7.84
C VAL A 6 -5.16 3.81 7.19
N ALA A 7 -5.49 3.10 6.12
CA ALA A 7 -4.51 2.43 5.27
C ALA A 7 -4.55 3.03 3.86
N VAL A 8 -3.38 3.31 3.32
CA VAL A 8 -3.17 3.82 1.97
C VAL A 8 -2.28 2.82 1.25
N LEU A 9 -2.75 2.30 0.11
CA LEU A 9 -1.96 1.48 -0.79
C LEU A 9 -1.64 2.34 -2.02
N ASN A 10 -0.37 2.65 -2.23
CA ASN A 10 0.03 3.42 -3.40
C ASN A 10 0.22 2.48 -4.60
N LEU A 11 -0.75 2.50 -5.52
CA LEU A 11 -0.78 1.65 -6.71
C LEU A 11 -0.16 2.33 -7.93
N HIS A 12 -0.13 3.67 -7.96
CA HIS A 12 0.31 4.43 -9.12
C HIS A 12 0.67 5.87 -8.72
N ASP A 13 1.81 6.32 -9.24
CA ASP A 13 2.28 7.70 -9.14
C ASP A 13 2.52 8.27 -10.55
N GLY A 14 2.27 9.57 -10.72
CA GLY A 14 2.75 10.39 -11.83
C GLY A 14 4.18 10.91 -11.61
N HIS A 15 4.64 11.02 -10.35
CA HIS A 15 6.03 11.32 -9.99
C HIS A 15 6.37 10.80 -8.58
N ALA A 16 7.66 10.66 -8.27
CA ALA A 16 8.11 10.24 -6.94
C ALA A 16 7.60 11.19 -5.84
N GLY A 17 7.14 10.64 -4.71
CA GLY A 17 6.63 11.41 -3.58
C GLY A 17 5.30 12.14 -3.83
N GLN A 18 4.55 11.74 -4.87
CA GLN A 18 3.22 12.29 -5.13
C GLN A 18 2.23 11.97 -4.00
N VAL A 19 2.34 10.79 -3.41
CA VAL A 19 1.57 10.40 -2.24
C VAL A 19 2.44 10.58 -1.00
N SER A 20 1.99 11.45 -0.10
CA SER A 20 2.68 11.73 1.17
C SER A 20 1.67 11.88 2.31
N LEU A 21 2.06 11.39 3.49
CA LEU A 21 1.37 11.71 4.73
C LEU A 21 2.13 12.84 5.44
N ILE A 22 1.42 13.90 5.79
CA ILE A 22 1.97 15.06 6.50
C ILE A 22 1.26 15.18 7.85
N SER A 23 2.04 15.32 8.92
CA SER A 23 1.53 15.66 10.26
C SER A 23 2.46 16.68 10.90
N GLY A 24 1.98 17.91 11.09
CA GLY A 24 2.79 19.02 11.55
C GLY A 24 3.99 19.27 10.62
N LYS A 25 5.21 19.18 11.16
CA LYS A 25 6.47 19.35 10.42
C LYS A 25 7.03 18.05 9.83
N SER A 26 6.36 16.93 10.05
CA SER A 26 6.86 15.62 9.63
C SER A 26 6.13 15.15 8.37
N ARG A 27 6.90 14.57 7.44
CA ARG A 27 6.43 14.07 6.15
C ARG A 27 6.92 12.64 5.95
N VAL A 28 6.04 11.76 5.51
CA VAL A 28 6.37 10.38 5.10
C VAL A 28 5.87 10.20 3.67
N ASP A 29 6.80 10.04 2.74
CA ASP A 29 6.48 9.74 1.35
C ASP A 29 6.19 8.25 1.19
N ILE A 30 5.18 7.94 0.39
CA ILE A 30 4.77 6.58 0.08
C ILE A 30 5.06 6.36 -1.39
N MET A 31 6.02 5.50 -1.71
CA MET A 31 6.33 5.19 -3.10
C MET A 31 5.33 4.18 -3.66
N MET A 32 5.17 4.16 -4.98
CA MET A 32 4.43 3.11 -5.66
C MET A 32 4.84 1.70 -5.21
N GLY A 33 3.85 0.86 -4.92
CA GLY A 33 4.03 -0.49 -4.36
C GLY A 33 4.30 -0.52 -2.85
N GLN A 34 4.23 0.64 -2.19
CA GLN A 34 4.26 0.73 -0.73
C GLN A 34 2.87 1.01 -0.16
N GLN A 35 2.66 0.51 1.04
CA GLN A 35 1.51 0.84 1.86
C GLN A 35 1.93 1.65 3.07
N LEU A 36 1.02 2.48 3.55
CA LEU A 36 1.10 3.17 4.82
C LEU A 36 -0.14 2.84 5.63
N VAL A 37 0.06 2.47 6.90
CA VAL A 37 -1.01 2.25 7.86
C VAL A 37 -0.79 3.16 9.06
N VAL A 38 -1.77 4.03 9.32
CA VAL A 38 -1.85 4.83 10.54
C VAL A 38 -2.60 4.00 11.57
N GLY A 39 -1.87 3.49 12.57
CA GLY A 39 -2.46 2.71 13.65
C GLY A 39 -3.18 3.59 14.67
N ALA A 40 -4.10 2.98 15.42
CA ALA A 40 -4.57 3.56 16.67
C ALA A 40 -3.42 3.58 17.70
N ASN A 41 -3.53 4.47 18.68
CA ASN A 41 -2.45 4.69 19.66
C ASN A 41 -2.08 3.35 20.37
N ARG A 42 -0.77 3.04 20.45
CA ARG A 42 -0.17 1.84 21.10
C ARG A 42 -0.25 0.47 20.40
N SER A 43 -0.64 0.37 19.13
CA SER A 43 -0.56 -0.95 18.45
C SER A 43 0.90 -1.44 18.30
N PRO A 44 1.23 -2.67 18.76
CA PRO A 44 2.61 -3.14 18.79
C PRO A 44 3.12 -3.56 17.42
N ASN A 45 2.25 -3.99 16.51
CA ASN A 45 2.66 -4.47 15.19
C ASN A 45 1.65 -4.13 14.07
N LEU A 46 2.07 -4.26 12.81
CA LEU A 46 1.25 -3.96 11.62
C LEU A 46 0.06 -4.94 11.42
N ALA A 47 0.11 -6.20 11.90
CA ALA A 47 -1.07 -7.10 11.78
C ALA A 47 -2.27 -6.50 12.46
N ASP A 48 -2.05 -6.00 13.68
CA ASP A 48 -3.12 -5.66 14.59
C ASP A 48 -3.93 -4.46 14.07
N VAL A 49 -3.36 -3.73 13.11
CA VAL A 49 -3.93 -2.52 12.53
C VAL A 49 -4.18 -2.63 11.03
N THR A 50 -3.77 -3.70 10.34
CA THR A 50 -3.96 -3.76 8.89
C THR A 50 -5.42 -4.05 8.56
N PRO A 51 -6.13 -3.18 7.83
CA PRO A 51 -7.51 -3.44 7.44
C PRO A 51 -7.61 -4.50 6.32
N THR A 52 -6.47 -4.90 5.74
CA THR A 52 -6.39 -5.83 4.59
C THR A 52 -5.31 -6.89 4.85
N PRO A 53 -5.53 -7.82 5.80
CA PRO A 53 -4.51 -8.83 6.18
C PRO A 53 -4.13 -9.78 5.05
N GLU A 54 -5.06 -10.02 4.13
CA GLU A 54 -4.90 -10.85 2.92
C GLU A 54 -3.86 -10.29 1.92
N ILE A 55 -3.42 -9.04 2.08
CA ILE A 55 -2.43 -8.43 1.19
C ILE A 55 -1.04 -8.72 1.75
N ALA A 56 -0.31 -9.59 1.05
CA ALA A 56 1.08 -9.90 1.39
C ALA A 56 2.01 -8.66 1.39
N VAL A 57 2.89 -8.59 2.39
CA VAL A 57 3.82 -7.47 2.62
C VAL A 57 5.26 -7.93 2.87
N ARG A 58 6.21 -7.01 2.76
CA ARG A 58 7.61 -7.17 3.21
C ARG A 58 8.19 -5.81 3.64
N ASN A 59 9.42 -5.82 4.16
CA ASN A 59 10.15 -4.60 4.53
C ASN A 59 9.36 -3.67 5.47
N ILE A 60 8.67 -4.24 6.46
CA ILE A 60 7.87 -3.48 7.42
C ILE A 60 8.80 -2.58 8.23
N LYS A 61 8.48 -1.29 8.23
CA LYS A 61 9.12 -0.26 9.05
C LYS A 61 8.04 0.44 9.87
N SER A 62 8.43 1.01 11.00
CA SER A 62 7.53 1.85 11.78
C SER A 62 8.22 3.14 12.20
N VAL A 63 7.47 4.24 12.17
CA VAL A 63 7.92 5.55 12.63
C VAL A 63 6.84 6.15 13.53
N GLN A 64 7.26 6.83 14.59
CA GLN A 64 6.36 7.61 15.43
C GLN A 64 6.15 8.99 14.79
N LEU A 65 4.90 9.40 14.59
CA LEU A 65 4.52 10.69 14.02
C LEU A 65 3.52 11.40 14.95
N GLY A 66 4.04 12.30 15.78
CA GLY A 66 3.27 12.88 16.88
C GLY A 66 2.87 11.79 17.89
N ASP A 67 1.58 11.69 18.19
CA ASP A 67 1.01 10.70 19.09
C ASP A 67 0.64 9.37 18.40
N ARG A 68 0.87 9.24 17.09
CA ARG A 68 0.50 8.03 16.33
C ARG A 68 1.70 7.24 15.84
N ARG A 69 1.56 5.92 15.84
CA ARG A 69 2.50 5.01 15.19
C ARG A 69 2.07 4.74 13.76
N ILE A 70 3.00 4.93 12.84
CA ILE A 70 2.81 4.69 11.42
C ILE A 70 3.64 3.50 11.02
N PHE A 71 3.04 2.62 10.22
CA PHE A 71 3.72 1.50 9.61
C PHE A 71 3.80 1.72 8.10
N THR A 72 4.96 1.47 7.53
CA THR A 72 5.16 1.45 6.07
C THR A 72 5.69 0.08 5.68
N ALA A 73 5.23 -0.47 4.56
CA ALA A 73 5.71 -1.74 4.05
C ALA A 73 5.61 -1.77 2.52
N ASP A 74 6.44 -2.57 1.87
CA ASP A 74 6.19 -2.91 0.47
C ASP A 74 5.05 -3.95 0.45
N PHE A 75 4.13 -3.85 -0.50
CA PHE A 75 3.04 -4.82 -0.66
C PHE A 75 3.08 -5.50 -2.01
N SER A 76 2.60 -6.74 -2.05
CA SER A 76 2.42 -7.46 -3.31
C SER A 76 1.22 -6.89 -4.04
N ILE A 77 1.49 -6.24 -5.16
CA ILE A 77 0.45 -5.70 -6.02
C ILE A 77 -0.49 -6.81 -6.52
N MET A 78 0.06 -8.01 -6.78
CA MET A 78 -0.73 -9.14 -7.22
C MET A 78 -1.66 -9.67 -6.12
N SER A 79 -1.21 -9.76 -4.87
CA SER A 79 -2.11 -10.14 -3.77
C SER A 79 -3.19 -9.09 -3.56
N ALA A 80 -2.85 -7.79 -3.70
CA ALA A 80 -3.84 -6.72 -3.62
C ALA A 80 -4.93 -6.86 -4.71
N LEU A 81 -4.57 -7.14 -5.96
CA LEU A 81 -5.55 -7.40 -7.03
C LEU A 81 -6.45 -8.59 -6.72
N MET A 82 -5.86 -9.67 -6.22
CA MET A 82 -6.58 -10.92 -5.94
C MET A 82 -7.41 -10.88 -4.67
N ASN A 83 -7.16 -9.95 -3.74
CA ASN A 83 -7.79 -9.96 -2.42
C ASN A 83 -8.55 -8.67 -2.08
N HIS A 84 -8.31 -7.55 -2.77
CA HIS A 84 -9.01 -6.29 -2.53
C HIS A 84 -10.25 -6.12 -3.42
N ASN A 85 -11.43 -6.00 -2.82
CA ASN A 85 -12.71 -5.95 -3.55
C ASN A 85 -12.79 -4.84 -4.61
N THR A 86 -12.29 -3.65 -4.32
CA THR A 86 -12.26 -2.55 -5.30
C THR A 86 -11.37 -2.87 -6.50
N LEU A 87 -10.23 -3.53 -6.28
CA LEU A 87 -9.30 -3.89 -7.36
C LEU A 87 -9.84 -5.06 -8.19
N LYS A 88 -10.51 -6.02 -7.55
CA LYS A 88 -11.31 -7.04 -8.25
C LYS A 88 -12.39 -6.40 -9.13
N GLY A 89 -13.10 -5.40 -8.60
CA GLY A 89 -14.12 -4.66 -9.34
C GLY A 89 -13.53 -3.94 -10.56
N LEU A 90 -12.37 -3.31 -10.40
CA LEU A 90 -11.63 -2.68 -11.48
C LEU A 90 -11.23 -3.69 -12.56
N ALA A 91 -10.71 -4.87 -12.15
CA ALA A 91 -10.32 -5.94 -13.05
C ALA A 91 -11.50 -6.51 -13.86
N LYS A 92 -12.70 -6.50 -13.30
CA LYS A 92 -13.93 -6.96 -13.95
C LYS A 92 -14.67 -5.86 -14.71
N SER A 93 -14.20 -4.61 -14.64
CA SER A 93 -14.92 -3.50 -15.22
C SER A 93 -14.91 -3.54 -16.75
N THR A 94 -16.04 -3.23 -17.36
CA THR A 94 -16.19 -3.12 -18.82
C THR A 94 -15.81 -1.74 -19.34
N SER A 95 -15.70 -0.72 -18.46
CA SER A 95 -15.33 0.65 -18.82
C SER A 95 -13.92 0.70 -19.43
N ALA A 96 -13.81 1.38 -20.58
CA ALA A 96 -12.53 1.60 -21.27
C ALA A 96 -11.54 2.39 -20.39
N GLU A 97 -12.05 3.36 -19.62
CA GLU A 97 -11.25 4.16 -18.70
C GLU A 97 -10.66 3.31 -17.58
N HIS A 98 -11.48 2.48 -16.93
CA HIS A 98 -11.03 1.58 -15.87
C HIS A 98 -10.01 0.55 -16.38
N LYS A 99 -10.22 0.01 -17.58
CA LYS A 99 -9.25 -0.88 -18.24
C LYS A 99 -7.92 -0.19 -18.49
N ARG A 100 -7.95 1.06 -18.96
CA ARG A 100 -6.73 1.87 -19.18
C ARG A 100 -5.94 2.04 -17.88
N HIS A 101 -6.62 2.40 -16.78
CA HIS A 101 -5.97 2.54 -15.47
C HIS A 101 -5.40 1.21 -14.98
N LEU A 102 -6.15 0.11 -15.09
CA LEU A 102 -5.68 -1.22 -14.74
C LEU A 102 -4.44 -1.62 -15.54
N THR A 103 -4.43 -1.40 -16.86
CA THR A 103 -3.28 -1.70 -17.72
C THR A 103 -2.05 -0.88 -17.31
N GLN A 104 -2.21 0.41 -17.04
CA GLN A 104 -1.09 1.26 -16.62
C GLN A 104 -0.50 0.77 -15.29
N PHE A 105 -1.38 0.48 -14.34
CA PHE A 105 -1.01 -0.04 -13.04
C PHE A 105 -0.30 -1.41 -13.14
N LEU A 106 -0.77 -2.33 -13.98
CA LEU A 106 -0.12 -3.64 -14.17
C LEU A 106 1.27 -3.50 -14.78
N LYS A 107 1.44 -2.62 -15.77
CA LYS A 107 2.76 -2.33 -16.35
C LYS A 107 3.74 -1.84 -15.27
N ASN A 108 3.30 -0.87 -14.47
CA ASN A 108 4.06 -0.35 -13.36
C ASN A 108 4.42 -1.43 -12.34
N ALA A 109 3.49 -2.32 -12.02
CA ALA A 109 3.69 -3.44 -11.11
C ALA A 109 4.73 -4.44 -11.63
N THR A 110 4.72 -4.74 -12.93
CA THR A 110 5.70 -5.60 -13.58
C THR A 110 7.10 -5.00 -13.52
N VAL A 111 7.24 -3.71 -13.85
CA VAL A 111 8.51 -2.98 -13.74
C VAL A 111 9.02 -3.01 -12.31
N LEU A 112 8.17 -2.71 -11.33
CA LEU A 112 8.55 -2.71 -9.92
C LEU A 112 8.97 -4.10 -9.45
N SER A 113 8.28 -5.16 -9.89
CA SER A 113 8.64 -6.54 -9.56
C SER A 113 10.01 -6.93 -10.11
N TYR A 114 10.34 -6.48 -11.31
CA TYR A 114 11.66 -6.71 -11.92
C TYR A 114 12.77 -5.97 -11.15
N VAL A 115 12.56 -4.68 -10.86
CA VAL A 115 13.56 -3.85 -10.16
C VAL A 115 13.78 -4.30 -8.72
N THR A 116 12.73 -4.77 -8.05
CA THR A 116 12.78 -5.16 -6.63
C THR A 116 12.89 -6.68 -6.42
N ALA A 117 13.21 -7.44 -7.47
CA ALA A 117 13.33 -8.90 -7.42
C ALA A 117 14.33 -9.38 -6.35
N LYS A 118 15.34 -8.57 -6.02
CA LYS A 118 16.36 -8.88 -5.01
C LYS A 118 15.90 -8.66 -3.56
N HIS A 119 14.73 -8.07 -3.32
CA HIS A 119 14.27 -7.66 -1.98
C HIS A 119 13.59 -8.80 -1.17
N GLY A 120 13.72 -10.05 -1.59
CA GLY A 120 13.12 -11.20 -0.90
C GLY A 120 11.61 -11.38 -1.14
N SER A 121 11.03 -12.44 -0.61
CA SER A 121 9.62 -12.79 -0.82
C SER A 121 8.66 -11.96 0.02
N TYR A 122 7.46 -11.70 -0.52
CA TYR A 122 6.34 -11.15 0.24
C TYR A 122 5.75 -12.24 1.15
N LYS A 123 5.27 -11.86 2.33
CA LYS A 123 4.56 -12.75 3.25
C LYS A 123 3.18 -12.15 3.56
N ALA A 124 2.13 -12.94 3.36
CA ALA A 124 0.82 -12.65 3.95
C ALA A 124 0.87 -13.02 5.45
N LYS A 125 0.07 -12.33 6.26
CA LYS A 125 -0.15 -12.71 7.65
C LYS A 125 -1.40 -13.56 7.76
#